data_AF-A0A831JUY6-F1
#
_entry.id   AF-A0A831JUY6-F1
#
_cell.length_a   1.000
_cell.length_b   1.000
_cell.length_c   1.000
_cell.angle_alpha   90.00
_cell.angle_beta   90.00
_cell.angle_gamma   90.00
#
_symmetry.space_group_name_H-M   'P 1'
#
loop_
_entity.id
_entity.type
_entity.pdbx_description
1 polymer ?
#
loop_
_entity_poly.entity_id
_entity_poly.type
_entity_poly.pdbx_seq_one_letter_code
_entity_poly.pdbx_strand_id
1 'polypeptide(L)' 'MSYIDLLPATARHDELARVRAEKRRWVRQRKNGFLRYREPSESVRHLRASWCDFSGDAVQIGRAE' A
#
# COMPACT_ATOMS: atom_id res chain seq x y z
N MET A 1 -2.49 11.17 2.51
CA MET A 1 -1.06 10.85 2.70
C MET A 1 -0.71 9.67 1.80
N SER A 2 0.26 9.83 0.90
CA SER A 2 0.86 8.73 0.14
C SER A 2 1.81 7.98 1.08
N TYR A 3 1.92 6.64 0.98
CA TYR A 3 2.88 5.91 1.81
C TYR A 3 4.33 6.37 1.60
N ILE A 4 4.63 6.92 0.41
CA ILE A 4 5.93 7.50 0.08
C ILE A 4 6.29 8.62 1.07
N ASP A 5 5.30 9.39 1.54
CA ASP A 5 5.47 10.47 2.51
C ASP A 5 5.84 9.95 3.92
N LEU A 6 5.73 8.64 4.17
CA LEU A 6 6.12 7.99 5.42
C LEU A 6 7.59 7.54 5.40
N LEU A 7 8.24 7.55 4.23
CA LEU A 7 9.64 7.12 4.10
C LEU A 7 10.58 8.25 4.53
N PRO A 8 11.77 7.91 5.05
CA PRO A 8 12.78 8.92 5.39
C PRO A 8 13.11 9.85 4.21
N ALA A 9 13.51 11.08 4.51
CA ALA A 9 13.91 12.05 3.48
C ALA A 9 15.09 11.58 2.62
N THR A 10 15.90 10.65 3.12
CA THR A 10 17.03 10.03 2.40
C THR A 10 16.60 9.02 1.33
N ALA A 11 15.33 8.61 1.28
CA ALA A 11 14.82 7.71 0.26
C ALA A 11 14.80 8.39 -1.14
N ARG A 12 14.89 7.60 -2.21
CA ARG A 12 14.81 8.12 -3.60
C ARG A 12 13.34 8.29 -4.02
N HIS A 13 12.67 9.28 -3.45
CA HIS A 13 11.22 9.50 -3.58
C HIS A 13 10.73 9.52 -5.04
N ASP A 14 11.44 10.22 -5.93
CA ASP A 14 11.08 10.33 -7.35
C ASP A 14 11.17 8.99 -8.10
N GLU A 15 12.23 8.22 -7.83
CA GLU A 15 12.42 6.89 -8.41
C GLU A 15 11.33 5.92 -7.93
N LEU A 16 11.01 5.95 -6.63
CA LEU A 16 9.93 5.17 -6.05
C LEU A 16 8.58 5.56 -6.67
N ALA A 17 8.31 6.84 -6.87
CA ALA A 17 7.10 7.31 -7.52
C ALA A 17 6.98 6.79 -8.97
N ARG A 18 8.09 6.83 -9.72
CA ARG A 18 8.16 6.32 -11.11
C ARG A 18 7.91 4.81 -11.16
N VAL A 19 8.66 4.03 -10.38
CA VAL A 19 8.50 2.56 -10.34
C VAL A 19 7.10 2.18 -9.91
N ARG A 20 6.53 2.86 -8.91
CA ARG A 20 5.16 2.63 -8.45
C ARG A 20 4.14 2.91 -9.55
N ALA A 21 4.30 3.97 -10.32
CA ALA A 21 3.41 4.30 -11.43
C ALA A 21 3.45 3.21 -12.52
N GLU A 22 4.65 2.72 -12.86
CA GLU A 22 4.85 1.62 -13.81
C GLU A 22 4.17 0.33 -13.33
N LYS A 23 4.47 -0.13 -12.11
CA LYS A 23 3.88 -1.35 -11.54
C LYS A 23 2.37 -1.25 -11.42
N ARG A 24 1.83 -0.08 -11.08
CA ARG A 24 0.38 0.16 -11.03
C ARG A 24 -0.27 -0.02 -12.40
N ARG A 25 0.36 0.46 -13.48
CA ARG A 25 -0.15 0.23 -14.85
C ARG A 25 -0.14 -1.26 -15.18
N TRP A 26 0.92 -1.97 -14.83
CA TRP A 26 1.06 -3.40 -15.07
C TRP A 26 0.00 -4.25 -14.35
N VAL A 27 -0.22 -4.03 -13.05
CA VAL A 27 -1.19 -4.80 -12.23
C VAL A 27 -2.65 -4.48 -12.58
N ARG A 28 -2.92 -3.32 -13.20
CA ARG A 28 -4.28 -2.92 -13.60
C ARG A 28 -4.83 -3.66 -14.82
N GLN A 29 -4.02 -4.48 -15.49
CA GLN A 29 -4.49 -5.30 -16.60
C GLN A 29 -5.63 -6.24 -16.18
N ARG A 30 -6.59 -6.47 -17.08
CA ARG A 30 -7.74 -7.37 -16.86
C ARG A 30 -7.36 -8.84 -17.11
N LYS A 31 -6.34 -9.32 -16.42
CA LYS A 31 -5.88 -10.73 -16.47
C LYS A 31 -6.36 -11.47 -15.23
N ASN A 32 -6.92 -12.67 -15.38
CA ASN A 32 -7.46 -13.45 -14.26
C ASN A 32 -6.50 -13.59 -13.07
N GLY A 33 -5.20 -13.79 -13.35
CA GLY A 33 -4.17 -13.87 -12.31
C GLY A 33 -3.99 -12.59 -11.49
N PHE A 34 -4.28 -11.42 -12.04
CA PHE A 34 -4.29 -10.15 -11.29
C PHE A 34 -5.64 -9.88 -10.62
N LEU A 35 -6.75 -10.14 -11.33
CA LEU A 35 -8.10 -9.90 -10.82
C LEU A 35 -8.37 -10.64 -9.52
N ARG A 36 -7.94 -11.91 -9.43
CA ARG A 36 -8.08 -12.77 -8.25
C ARG A 36 -7.57 -12.13 -6.95
N TYR A 37 -6.54 -11.30 -7.01
CA TYR A 37 -5.97 -10.62 -5.84
C TYR A 37 -6.40 -9.14 -5.75
N ARG A 38 -6.62 -8.50 -6.89
CA ARG A 38 -6.99 -7.08 -6.94
C ARG A 38 -8.38 -6.83 -6.40
N GLU A 39 -9.37 -7.65 -6.79
CA GLU A 39 -10.77 -7.42 -6.41
C GLU A 39 -10.99 -7.52 -4.89
N PRO A 40 -10.46 -8.53 -4.16
CA PRO A 40 -10.53 -8.56 -2.71
C PRO A 40 -9.80 -7.38 -2.04
N SER A 41 -8.65 -6.96 -2.59
CA SER A 41 -7.91 -5.82 -2.06
C SER A 41 -8.67 -4.49 -2.25
N GLU A 42 -9.30 -4.30 -3.41
CA GLU A 42 -10.09 -3.12 -3.73
C GLU A 42 -11.38 -3.08 -2.89
N SER A 43 -12.02 -4.23 -2.62
CA SER A 43 -13.25 -4.30 -1.83
C SER A 43 -13.03 -3.80 -0.40
N VAL A 44 -11.88 -4.08 0.23
CA VAL A 44 -11.56 -3.63 1.60
C VAL A 44 -10.83 -2.29 1.65
N ARG A 45 -10.53 -1.68 0.50
CA ARG A 45 -9.73 -0.43 0.43
C ARG A 45 -10.39 0.77 1.10
N HIS A 46 -11.68 0.73 1.39
CA HIS A 46 -12.37 1.79 2.13
C HIS A 46 -12.10 1.71 3.64
N LEU A 47 -11.68 0.56 4.17
CA LEU A 47 -11.34 0.39 5.57
C LEU A 47 -10.04 1.13 5.90
N ARG A 48 -10.04 1.87 7.02
CA ARG A 48 -8.87 2.58 7.56
C ARG A 48 -8.77 2.26 9.04
N ALA A 49 -7.60 1.81 9.48
CA ALA A 49 -7.34 1.68 10.90
C ALA A 49 -7.24 3.08 11.53
N SER A 50 -7.85 3.25 12.70
CA SER A 50 -7.76 4.48 13.50
C SER A 50 -6.37 4.64 14.15
N TRP A 51 -5.63 3.54 14.28
CA TRP A 51 -4.33 3.48 14.92
C TRP A 51 -3.46 2.40 14.28
N CYS A 52 -2.16 2.68 14.14
CA CYS A 52 -1.16 1.73 13.68
C CYS A 52 0.15 1.96 14.46
N ASP A 53 0.87 0.89 14.78
CA ASP A 53 2.22 0.93 15.31
C ASP A 53 3.16 0.10 14.43
N PHE A 54 4.23 0.75 13.98
CA PHE A 54 5.27 0.18 13.10
C PHE A 54 6.66 0.23 13.75
N SER A 55 6.74 0.53 15.06
CA SER A 55 8.01 0.76 15.76
C SER A 55 8.71 -0.52 16.23
N GLY A 56 7.97 -1.64 16.35
CA GLY A 56 8.49 -2.94 16.74
C GLY A 56 8.74 -3.89 15.57
N ASP A 57 9.18 -5.10 15.90
CA ASP A 57 9.37 -6.19 14.92
C ASP A 57 8.06 -6.70 14.32
N ALA A 58 6.95 -6.49 15.03
CA ALA A 58 5.60 -6.82 14.60
C ALA A 58 4.81 -5.53 14.32
N VAL A 59 4.12 -5.51 13.19
CA VAL A 59 3.20 -4.42 12.83
C VAL A 59 1.87 -4.62 13.55
N GLN A 60 1.41 -3.61 14.28
CA GLN A 60 0.08 -3.60 14.89
C GLN A 60 -0.85 -2.65 14.13
N ILE A 61 -2.04 -3.13 13.79
CA ILE A 61 -3.04 -2.38 13.03
C ILE A 61 -4.37 -2.48 13.78
N GLY A 62 -4.86 -1.33 14.24
CA GLY A 62 -6.04 -1.25 15.10
C GLY A 62 -5.77 -1.66 16.56
N ARG A 63 -6.76 -1.39 17.40
CA ARG A 63 -6.81 -1.76 18.82
C ARG A 63 -8.25 -2.16 19.15
N ALA A 64 -8.43 -3.05 20.12
CA ALA A 64 -9.74 -3.62 20.47
C ALA A 64 -10.63 -2.73 21.34
N GLU A 65 -10.36 -1.41 21.40
CA GLU A 65 -11.16 -0.47 22.20
C GLU A 65 -12.61 -0.35 21.72
#